data_AF-A0A1E4NJ17-F1
#
_entry.id   AF-A0A1E4NJ17-F1
#
_cell.length_a   1.000
_cell.length_b   1.000
_cell.length_c   1.000
_cell.angle_alpha   90.00
_cell.angle_beta   90.00
_cell.angle_gamma   90.00
#
_symmetry.space_group_name_H-M   'P 1'
#
loop_
_entity.id
_entity.type
_entity.pdbx_description
1 polymer ?
#
loop_
_entity_poly.entity_id
_entity_poly.type
_entity_poly.pdbx_seq_one_letter_code
_entity_poly.pdbx_strand_id
1 'polypeptide(L)'
;MRYLALLLLAPWLLILGWAYANYPKSLARTPARRLFDALALLLAFGAAIWAGLLGFDAVQLPVPDETGRRASGAIWQQVLPALCGYGAFAAVLVLALPLRARLWRRRG
;
A
#
# COMPACT_ATOMS: atom_id res chain seq x y z
N MET A 1 -17.08 -9.95 0.41
CA MET A 1 -16.56 -8.64 -0.04
C MET A 1 -15.06 -8.47 0.28
N ARG A 2 -14.23 -9.50 0.07
CA ARG A 2 -12.81 -9.50 0.53
C ARG A 2 -11.95 -8.40 -0.10
N TYR A 3 -12.28 -7.99 -1.31
CA TYR A 3 -11.52 -7.01 -2.09
C TYR A 3 -12.00 -5.56 -1.92
N LEU A 4 -13.09 -5.32 -1.17
CA LEU A 4 -13.71 -4.00 -1.10
C LEU A 4 -12.79 -2.95 -0.45
N ALA A 5 -12.10 -3.32 0.63
CA ALA A 5 -11.11 -2.44 1.26
C ALA A 5 -9.96 -2.06 0.31
N LEU A 6 -9.47 -3.02 -0.48
CA LEU A 6 -8.43 -2.78 -1.49
C LEU A 6 -8.95 -1.88 -2.61
N LEU A 7 -10.18 -2.08 -3.06
CA LEU A 7 -10.81 -1.25 -4.10
C LEU A 7 -10.96 0.21 -3.63
N LEU A 8 -11.39 0.41 -2.39
CA LEU A 8 -11.53 1.75 -1.81
C LEU A 8 -10.16 2.42 -1.56
N LEU A 9 -9.14 1.63 -1.24
CA LEU A 9 -7.78 2.12 -1.02
C LEU A 9 -7.05 2.41 -2.35
N ALA A 10 -7.40 1.74 -3.45
CA ALA A 10 -6.69 1.81 -4.72
C ALA A 10 -6.49 3.23 -5.27
N PRO A 11 -7.50 4.14 -5.28
CA PRO A 11 -7.29 5.52 -5.73
C PRO A 11 -6.18 6.23 -4.96
N TRP A 12 -6.10 6.01 -3.65
CA TRP A 12 -5.08 6.60 -2.79
C TRP A 12 -3.68 6.03 -3.09
N LEU A 13 -3.56 4.71 -3.26
CA LEU A 13 -2.26 4.09 -3.61
C LEU A 13 -1.77 4.54 -4.98
N LEU A 14 -2.68 4.74 -5.94
CA LEU A 14 -2.35 5.26 -7.26
C LEU A 14 -1.78 6.68 -7.18
N ILE A 15 -2.38 7.56 -6.34
CA ILE A 15 -1.86 8.92 -6.11
C ILE A 15 -0.45 8.86 -5.52
N LEU A 16 -0.22 8.01 -4.52
CA LEU A 16 1.11 7.86 -3.90
C LEU A 16 2.13 7.25 -4.84
N GLY A 17 1.75 6.24 -5.62
CA GLY A 17 2.61 5.63 -6.64
C GLY A 17 2.98 6.63 -7.73
N TRP A 18 2.01 7.44 -8.17
CA TRP A 18 2.26 8.55 -9.08
C TRP A 18 3.21 9.58 -8.47
N ALA A 19 3.02 9.97 -7.21
CA ALA A 19 3.89 10.91 -6.53
C ALA A 19 5.33 10.37 -6.42
N TYR A 20 5.48 9.10 -6.05
CA TYR A 20 6.76 8.41 -6.01
C TYR A 20 7.47 8.40 -7.37
N ALA A 21 6.76 8.09 -8.46
CA ALA A 21 7.34 8.05 -9.81
C ALA A 21 7.74 9.44 -10.33
N ASN A 22 6.99 10.48 -9.97
CA ASN A 22 7.19 11.83 -10.49
C ASN A 22 8.20 12.66 -9.70
N TYR A 23 8.37 12.40 -8.41
CA TYR A 23 9.25 13.17 -7.54
C TYR A 23 10.43 12.35 -7.02
N PRO A 24 11.60 12.97 -6.78
CA PRO A 24 11.93 14.36 -7.07
C PRO A 24 12.28 14.58 -8.55
N LYS A 25 11.89 15.74 -9.11
CA LYS A 25 12.13 16.12 -10.51
C LYS A 25 13.61 16.39 -10.83
N SER A 26 14.46 16.49 -9.80
CA SER A 26 15.90 16.76 -9.92
C SER A 26 16.75 15.56 -10.34
N LEU A 27 16.26 14.32 -10.15
CA LEU A 27 17.01 13.12 -10.58
C LEU A 27 16.86 12.91 -12.09
N ALA A 28 17.94 12.48 -12.74
CA ALA A 28 17.93 12.09 -14.15
C ALA A 28 16.96 10.92 -14.40
N ARG A 29 16.21 10.97 -15.51
CA ARG A 29 15.25 9.91 -15.91
C ARG A 29 15.92 8.91 -16.86
N THR A 30 16.82 8.09 -16.34
CA THR A 30 17.49 7.03 -17.10
C THR A 30 16.59 5.78 -17.24
N PRO A 31 16.79 4.92 -18.25
CA PRO A 31 16.03 3.68 -18.39
C PRO A 31 16.20 2.75 -17.18
N ALA A 32 17.41 2.67 -16.62
CA ALA A 32 17.68 1.89 -15.40
C ALA A 32 16.86 2.39 -14.21
N ARG A 33 16.72 3.71 -14.03
CA ARG A 33 15.86 4.28 -12.98
C ARG A 33 14.39 3.94 -13.23
N ARG A 34 13.91 4.02 -14.48
CA ARG A 34 12.52 3.67 -14.80
C ARG A 34 12.20 2.23 -14.46
N LEU A 35 13.11 1.31 -14.75
CA LEU A 35 12.97 -0.10 -14.37
C LEU A 35 12.93 -0.26 -12.85
N PHE A 36 13.85 0.39 -12.12
CA PHE A 36 13.84 0.39 -10.66
C PHE A 36 12.52 0.92 -10.09
N ASP A 37 12.04 2.06 -10.56
CA ASP A 37 10.79 2.68 -10.12
C ASP A 37 9.60 1.76 -10.43
N ALA A 38 9.56 1.11 -11.59
CA ALA A 38 8.53 0.14 -11.95
C ALA A 38 8.53 -1.09 -11.03
N LEU A 39 9.70 -1.66 -10.75
CA LEU A 39 9.84 -2.81 -9.85
C LEU A 39 9.45 -2.44 -8.40
N ALA A 40 9.85 -1.25 -7.92
CA ALA A 40 9.47 -0.77 -6.60
C ALA A 40 7.95 -0.58 -6.48
N LEU A 41 7.30 -0.03 -7.50
CA LEU A 41 5.85 0.12 -7.53
C LEU A 41 5.14 -1.23 -7.60
N LEU A 42 5.60 -2.16 -8.44
CA LEU A 42 5.05 -3.52 -8.51
C LEU A 42 5.15 -4.22 -7.16
N LEU A 43 6.31 -4.12 -6.50
CA LEU A 43 6.51 -4.67 -5.16
C LEU A 43 5.59 -4.01 -4.14
N ALA A 44 5.42 -2.68 -4.18
CA ALA A 44 4.54 -1.96 -3.27
C ALA A 44 3.08 -2.37 -3.44
N PHE A 45 2.57 -2.47 -4.67
CA PHE A 45 1.21 -2.94 -4.95
C PHE A 45 1.01 -4.40 -4.54
N GLY A 46 1.98 -5.28 -4.85
CA GLY A 46 1.94 -6.68 -4.43
C GLY A 46 1.89 -6.82 -2.90
N ALA A 47 2.75 -6.07 -2.19
CA ALA A 47 2.76 -6.04 -0.73
C ALA A 47 1.45 -5.51 -0.14
N ALA A 48 0.86 -4.47 -0.75
CA ALA A 48 -0.42 -3.92 -0.33
C ALA A 48 -1.56 -4.94 -0.44
N ILE A 49 -1.64 -5.64 -1.58
CA ILE A 49 -2.64 -6.69 -1.81
C ILE A 49 -2.44 -7.82 -0.80
N TRP A 50 -1.22 -8.33 -0.66
CA TRP A 50 -0.92 -9.43 0.24
C TRP A 50 -1.23 -9.09 1.71
N ALA A 51 -0.76 -7.94 2.19
CA ALA A 51 -1.01 -7.48 3.55
C ALA A 51 -2.49 -7.18 3.79
N GLY A 52 -3.19 -6.62 2.80
CA GLY A 52 -4.63 -6.40 2.90
C GLY A 52 -5.43 -7.69 2.99
N LEU A 53 -5.07 -8.72 2.22
CA LEU A 53 -5.70 -10.04 2.29
C LEU A 53 -5.46 -10.71 3.65
N LEU A 54 -4.22 -10.70 4.14
CA LEU A 54 -3.90 -11.19 5.49
C LEU A 54 -4.65 -10.41 6.57
N GLY A 55 -4.74 -9.09 6.43
CA GLY A 55 -5.48 -8.23 7.35
C GLY A 55 -6.98 -8.53 7.35
N PHE A 56 -7.55 -8.98 6.23
CA PHE A 56 -8.96 -9.39 6.17
C PHE A 56 -9.16 -10.73 6.87
N ASP A 57 -8.31 -11.69 6.57
CA ASP A 57 -8.41 -13.05 7.10
C ASP A 57 -8.08 -13.09 8.62
N ALA A 58 -7.38 -12.08 9.15
CA ALA A 58 -7.08 -11.93 10.58
C ALA A 58 -8.25 -11.38 11.43
N VAL A 59 -9.28 -10.79 10.83
CA VAL A 59 -10.39 -10.20 11.61
C VAL A 59 -11.32 -11.29 12.14
N GLN A 60 -11.37 -11.42 13.45
CA GLN A 60 -12.38 -12.22 14.14
C GLN A 60 -13.63 -11.35 14.36
N LEU A 61 -14.74 -11.70 13.72
CA LEU A 61 -16.01 -11.01 13.92
C LEU A 61 -16.61 -11.40 15.28
N PRO A 62 -17.12 -10.44 16.07
CA PRO A 62 -17.87 -10.75 17.27
C PRO A 62 -19.12 -11.58 16.93
N VAL A 63 -19.42 -12.59 17.75
CA VAL A 63 -20.69 -13.33 17.69
C VAL A 63 -21.82 -12.32 17.95
N PRO A 64 -22.89 -12.29 17.14
CA PRO A 64 -24.03 -11.42 17.40
C PRO A 64 -24.61 -11.69 18.79
N ASP A 65 -24.82 -10.64 19.58
CA ASP A 65 -25.65 -10.68 20.80
C ASP A 65 -27.09 -11.07 20.42
N GLU A 66 -27.76 -11.85 21.27
CA GLU A 66 -29.16 -12.31 21.15
C GLU A 66 -30.16 -11.18 20.82
N THR A 67 -29.82 -9.92 21.13
CA THR A 67 -30.60 -8.72 20.80
C THR A 67 -30.55 -8.28 19.32
N GLY A 68 -29.83 -9.01 18.44
CA GLY A 68 -29.82 -8.74 17.00
C GLY A 68 -29.13 -7.43 16.59
N ARG A 69 -28.53 -6.70 17.54
CA ARG A 69 -27.68 -5.55 17.24
C ARG A 69 -26.41 -6.05 16.56
N ARG A 70 -26.25 -5.69 15.28
CA ARG A 70 -25.00 -5.94 14.53
C ARG A 70 -23.85 -5.39 15.36
N ALA A 71 -23.00 -6.28 15.88
CA ALA A 71 -21.85 -5.88 16.66
C ALA A 71 -21.06 -4.84 15.85
N SER A 72 -20.79 -3.68 16.46
CA SER A 72 -20.09 -2.56 15.83
C SER A 72 -18.70 -2.92 15.29
N GLY A 73 -18.23 -4.15 15.54
CA GLY A 73 -16.98 -4.73 15.06
C GLY A 73 -16.97 -5.13 13.58
N ALA A 74 -18.11 -5.21 12.88
CA ALA A 74 -18.15 -5.60 11.47
C ALA A 74 -17.36 -4.65 10.54
N ILE A 75 -17.19 -3.38 10.93
CA ILE A 75 -16.39 -2.39 10.18
C ILE A 75 -14.89 -2.74 10.15
N TRP A 76 -14.38 -3.47 11.14
CA TRP A 76 -12.97 -3.84 11.21
C TRP A 76 -12.54 -4.77 10.07
N GLN A 77 -13.48 -5.52 9.48
CA GLN A 77 -13.24 -6.28 8.24
C GLN A 77 -12.92 -5.40 7.03
N GLN A 78 -13.12 -4.09 7.10
CA GLN A 78 -12.72 -3.15 6.05
C GLN A 78 -11.54 -2.29 6.49
N VAL A 79 -11.53 -1.86 7.76
CA VAL A 79 -10.48 -0.98 8.30
C VAL A 79 -9.13 -1.70 8.40
N LEU A 80 -9.09 -2.91 8.99
CA LEU A 80 -7.82 -3.62 9.19
C LEU A 80 -7.11 -3.95 7.86
N PRO A 81 -7.79 -4.52 6.83
CA PRO A 81 -7.18 -4.71 5.51
C PRO A 81 -6.63 -3.43 4.90
N ALA A 82 -7.37 -2.32 5.03
CA ALA A 82 -6.96 -1.04 4.47
C ALA A 82 -5.69 -0.51 5.15
N LEU A 83 -5.61 -0.61 6.49
CA LEU A 83 -4.43 -0.22 7.25
C LEU A 83 -3.21 -1.10 6.92
N CYS A 84 -3.39 -2.43 6.88
CA CYS A 84 -2.33 -3.37 6.52
C CYS A 84 -1.82 -3.11 5.10
N GLY A 85 -2.72 -2.98 4.13
CA GLY A 85 -2.37 -2.70 2.74
C GLY A 85 -1.66 -1.36 2.56
N TYR A 86 -2.16 -0.31 3.20
CA TYR A 86 -1.53 1.01 3.18
C TYR A 86 -0.14 1.00 3.82
N GLY A 87 -0.01 0.41 5.01
CA GLY A 87 1.25 0.32 5.73
C GLY A 87 2.32 -0.43 4.94
N ALA A 88 1.96 -1.57 4.34
CA ALA A 88 2.87 -2.35 3.51
C ALA A 88 3.32 -1.57 2.25
N PHE A 89 2.38 -0.91 1.56
CA PHE A 89 2.68 -0.07 0.40
C PHE A 89 3.65 1.06 0.78
N ALA A 90 3.33 1.82 1.83
CA ALA A 90 4.12 2.93 2.29
C ALA A 90 5.52 2.49 2.75
N ALA A 91 5.64 1.36 3.44
CA ALA A 91 6.93 0.83 3.87
C ALA A 91 7.85 0.53 2.67
N VAL A 92 7.33 -0.12 1.62
CA VAL A 92 8.11 -0.38 0.40
C VAL A 92 8.59 0.91 -0.24
N LEU A 93 7.72 1.91 -0.39
CA LEU A 93 8.12 3.20 -0.99
C LEU A 93 9.13 3.95 -0.12
N VAL A 94 8.93 3.98 1.20
CA VAL A 94 9.85 4.63 2.15
C VAL A 94 11.23 3.99 2.10
N LEU A 95 11.34 2.69 1.88
CA LEU A 95 12.63 2.00 1.69
C LEU A 95 13.22 2.21 0.28
N ALA A 96 12.38 2.27 -0.75
CA ALA A 96 12.80 2.51 -2.12
C ALA A 96 13.35 3.93 -2.33
N LEU A 97 12.80 4.94 -1.65
CA LEU A 97 13.21 6.34 -1.75
C LEU A 97 14.71 6.58 -1.44
N PRO A 98 15.27 6.18 -0.29
CA PRO A 98 16.68 6.36 0.02
C PRO A 98 17.56 5.49 -0.87
N LEU A 99 17.13 4.28 -1.25
CA LEU A 99 17.88 3.42 -2.16
C LEU A 99 18.03 4.08 -3.54
N ARG A 100 16.92 4.60 -4.07
CA ARG A 100 16.89 5.38 -5.32
C ARG A 100 17.76 6.63 -5.22
N ALA A 101 17.69 7.35 -4.11
CA ALA A 101 18.53 8.51 -3.90
C ALA A 101 20.02 8.11 -3.91
N ARG A 102 20.43 7.05 -3.21
CA ARG A 102 21.84 6.60 -3.20
C ARG A 102 22.36 6.20 -4.58
N LEU A 103 21.53 5.55 -5.39
CA LEU A 103 21.92 5.05 -6.71
C LEU A 103 21.99 6.15 -7.79
N TRP A 104 21.14 7.19 -7.71
CA TRP A 104 21.01 8.23 -8.75
C TRP A 104 21.25 9.67 -8.29
N ARG A 105 21.53 9.91 -7.01
CA ARG A 105 22.05 11.20 -6.54
C ARG A 105 23.46 11.31 -7.11
N ARG A 106 23.60 12.14 -8.15
CA ARG A 106 24.91 12.53 -8.68
C ARG A 106 25.78 12.95 -7.49
N ARG A 107 26.97 12.36 -7.36
CA ARG A 107 28.06 13.01 -6.62
C ARG A 107 28.27 14.34 -7.35
N GLY A 108 27.65 15.39 -6.83
CA GLY A 108 27.97 16.76 -7.24
C GLY A 108 29.38 17.08 -6.79
#